data_AF-A0A5C6QWM7-F1
#
_entry.id   AF-A0A5C6QWM7-F1
#
_cell.length_a   1.000
_cell.length_b   1.000
_cell.length_c   1.000
_cell.angle_alpha   90.00
_cell.angle_beta   90.00
_cell.angle_gamma   90.00
#
_symmetry.space_group_name_H-M   'P 1'
#
loop_
_entity.id
_entity.type
_entity.pdbx_description
1 polymer ?
#
loop_
_entity_poly.entity_id
_entity_poly.type
_entity_poly.pdbx_seq_one_letter_code
_entity_poly.pdbx_strand_id
1 'polypeptide(L)'
;MTLLTILLMAVITFTTRYLFIHPRLPVRLGAKMAKLLSFSAPAVLTAIWVPIIFIQQGQLSISLHNPYLIAATLAIVAAAKSKSIYLTMFVGLITFVLSRYILTL
;
A
#
# COMPACT_ATOMS: atom_id res chain seq x y z
N MET A 1 6.40 -29.65 -12.37
CA MET A 1 5.33 -28.69 -12.70
C MET A 1 5.53 -27.30 -12.11
N THR A 2 6.19 -27.16 -10.95
CA THR A 2 6.51 -25.86 -10.34
C THR A 2 7.66 -25.11 -11.03
N LEU A 3 8.68 -25.80 -11.54
CA LEU A 3 9.80 -25.15 -12.23
C LEU A 3 9.37 -24.46 -13.54
N LEU A 4 8.46 -25.11 -14.29
CA LEU A 4 7.93 -24.57 -15.54
C LEU A 4 7.09 -23.31 -15.30
N THR A 5 6.27 -23.29 -14.24
CA THR A 5 5.44 -22.11 -13.91
C THR A 5 6.28 -20.94 -13.42
N ILE A 6 7.33 -21.19 -12.64
CA ILE A 6 8.29 -20.15 -12.22
C ILE A 6 8.98 -19.56 -13.44
N LEU A 7 9.43 -20.40 -14.39
CA LEU A 7 10.09 -19.94 -15.60
C LEU A 7 9.14 -19.13 -16.50
N LEU A 8 7.89 -19.58 -16.66
CA LEU A 8 6.85 -18.82 -17.38
C LEU A 8 6.55 -17.48 -16.71
N MET A 9 6.37 -17.45 -15.40
CA MET A 9 6.15 -16.20 -14.65
C MET A 9 7.35 -15.26 -14.74
N ALA A 10 8.57 -15.80 -14.68
CA ALA A 10 9.79 -15.02 -14.86
C ALA A 10 9.81 -14.38 -16.25
N VAL A 11 9.57 -15.16 -17.32
CA VAL A 11 9.51 -14.64 -18.69
C VAL A 11 8.46 -13.54 -18.81
N ILE A 12 7.23 -13.76 -18.33
CA ILE A 12 6.16 -12.75 -18.40
C ILE A 12 6.53 -11.46 -17.65
N THR A 13 7.09 -11.58 -16.44
CA THR A 13 7.45 -10.42 -15.60
C THR A 13 8.63 -9.66 -16.20
N PHE A 14 9.65 -10.37 -16.68
CA PHE A 14 10.79 -9.75 -17.36
C PHE A 14 10.37 -9.09 -18.66
N THR A 15 9.57 -9.76 -19.51
CA THR A 15 9.08 -9.17 -20.76
C THR A 15 8.28 -7.90 -20.50
N THR A 16 7.32 -7.92 -19.56
CA THR A 16 6.51 -6.73 -19.24
C THR A 16 7.36 -5.57 -18.71
N ARG A 17 8.32 -5.80 -17.80
CA ARG A 17 9.21 -4.74 -17.28
C ARG A 17 10.23 -4.24 -18.31
N TYR A 18 10.84 -5.15 -19.05
CA TYR A 18 11.93 -4.85 -19.98
C TYR A 18 11.44 -4.15 -21.25
N LEU A 19 10.21 -4.44 -21.67
CA LEU A 19 9.56 -3.78 -22.81
C LEU A 19 9.38 -2.26 -22.59
N PHE A 20 9.19 -1.81 -21.35
CA PHE A 20 9.13 -0.37 -21.01
C PHE A 20 10.51 0.27 -20.77
N ILE A 21 11.56 -0.52 -20.55
CA ILE A 21 12.93 -0.05 -20.25
C ILE A 21 13.82 -0.04 -21.50
N HIS A 22 13.43 -0.73 -22.57
CA HIS A 22 14.26 -0.87 -23.76
C HIS A 22 14.44 0.48 -24.51
N PRO A 23 15.69 0.98 -24.67
CA PRO A 23 15.97 2.34 -25.16
C PRO A 23 15.64 2.58 -26.65
N ARG A 24 15.29 1.53 -27.42
CA ARG A 24 14.98 1.61 -28.86
C ARG A 24 13.50 1.46 -29.21
N LEU A 25 12.61 1.23 -28.24
CA LEU A 25 11.18 1.26 -28.49
C LEU A 25 10.71 2.73 -28.44
N PRO A 26 10.22 3.32 -29.55
CA PRO A 26 9.74 4.70 -29.60
C PRO A 26 8.38 4.84 -28.92
N VAL A 27 8.15 4.12 -27.81
CA VAL A 27 7.00 4.30 -26.94
C VAL A 27 7.28 5.55 -26.13
N ARG A 28 7.18 6.71 -26.79
CA ARG A 28 7.01 7.98 -26.10
C ARG A 28 5.66 7.90 -25.42
N LEU A 29 5.62 7.34 -24.20
CA LEU A 29 4.47 7.54 -23.33
C LEU A 29 4.28 9.06 -23.29
N GLY A 30 3.22 9.55 -23.93
CA GLY A 30 2.93 10.97 -23.95
C GLY A 30 2.96 11.47 -22.51
N ALA A 31 3.44 12.70 -22.28
CA ALA A 31 3.66 13.21 -20.92
C ALA A 31 2.45 12.98 -19.97
N LYS A 32 1.22 12.94 -20.52
CA LYS A 32 -0.01 12.56 -19.82
C LYS A 32 -0.04 11.09 -19.36
N MET A 33 0.28 10.12 -20.21
CA MET A 33 0.31 8.69 -19.86
C MET A 33 1.42 8.36 -18.86
N ALA A 34 2.63 8.91 -19.04
CA ALA A 34 3.71 8.72 -18.07
C ALA A 34 3.33 9.29 -16.69
N LYS A 35 2.68 10.46 -16.66
CA LYS A 35 2.16 11.05 -15.43
C LYS A 35 1.06 10.20 -14.79
N LEU A 36 0.13 9.64 -15.58
CA LEU A 36 -0.89 8.71 -15.08
C LEU A 36 -0.27 7.45 -14.48
N LEU A 37 0.71 6.83 -15.15
CA LEU A 37 1.41 5.66 -14.64
C LEU A 37 2.20 5.97 -13.36
N SER A 38 2.73 7.19 -13.21
CA SER A 38 3.41 7.60 -11.97
C SER A 38 2.48 7.63 -10.75
N PHE A 39 1.16 7.83 -10.95
CA PHE A 39 0.17 7.73 -9.88
C PHE A 39 -0.18 6.29 -9.50
N SER A 40 0.26 5.28 -10.27
CA SER A 40 -0.03 3.88 -9.96
C SER A 40 0.55 3.45 -8.62
N ALA A 41 1.78 3.86 -8.29
CA ALA A 41 2.42 3.46 -7.04
C ALA A 41 1.65 3.96 -5.79
N PRO A 42 1.34 5.27 -5.65
CA PRO A 42 0.52 5.73 -4.54
C PRO A 42 -0.90 5.16 -4.56
N ALA A 43 -1.52 4.98 -5.73
CA ALA A 43 -2.86 4.38 -5.84
C ALA A 43 -2.89 2.93 -5.36
N VAL A 44 -1.91 2.12 -5.76
CA VAL A 44 -1.78 0.72 -5.30
C VAL A 44 -1.54 0.68 -3.81
N LEU A 45 -0.69 1.56 -3.27
CA LEU A 45 -0.47 1.63 -1.82
C LEU A 45 -1.79 1.89 -1.08
N THR A 46 -2.59 2.86 -1.56
CA THR A 46 -3.93 3.13 -1.00
C THR A 46 -4.89 1.97 -1.12
N ALA A 47 -4.90 1.26 -2.25
CA ALA A 47 -5.73 0.09 -2.44
C ALA A 47 -5.36 -1.06 -1.51
N ILE A 48 -4.12 -1.14 -1.03
CA ILE A 48 -3.67 -2.14 -0.06
C ILE A 48 -4.08 -1.74 1.36
N TRP A 49 -3.74 -0.53 1.82
CA TRP A 49 -3.90 -0.19 3.24
C TRP A 49 -5.33 0.16 3.64
N VAL A 50 -6.14 0.72 2.74
CA VAL A 50 -7.54 1.08 3.01
C VAL A 50 -8.39 -0.12 3.46
N PRO A 51 -8.47 -1.24 2.71
CA PRO A 51 -9.27 -2.38 3.12
C PRO A 51 -8.77 -3.02 4.43
N ILE A 52 -7.46 -2.97 4.71
CA ILE A 52 -6.88 -3.48 5.96
C ILE A 52 -7.49 -2.78 7.19
N ILE A 53 -7.83 -1.49 7.07
CA ILE A 53 -8.42 -0.73 8.18
C ILE A 53 -9.95 -0.88 8.22
N PHE A 54 -10.60 -0.73 7.07
CA PHE A 54 -12.06 -0.61 6.98
C PHE A 54 -12.79 -1.95 6.89
N ILE A 55 -12.14 -3.00 6.39
CA ILE A 55 -12.75 -4.32 6.19
C ILE A 55 -12.11 -5.31 7.16
N GLN A 56 -12.88 -5.75 8.15
CA GLN A 56 -12.44 -6.75 9.11
C GLN A 56 -13.40 -7.93 9.05
N GLN A 57 -12.84 -9.13 8.89
CA GLN A 57 -13.62 -10.38 8.77
C GLN A 57 -14.72 -10.32 7.69
N GLY A 58 -14.50 -9.56 6.61
CA GLY A 58 -15.46 -9.40 5.52
C GLY A 58 -16.63 -8.45 5.82
N GLN A 59 -16.65 -7.79 6.98
CA GLN A 59 -17.63 -6.77 7.35
C GLN A 59 -16.99 -5.39 7.38
N LEU A 60 -17.80 -4.37 7.13
CA LEU A 60 -17.38 -2.98 7.08
C LEU A 60 -17.36 -2.44 8.52
N SER A 61 -16.18 -2.44 9.13
CA SER A 61 -16.01 -2.16 10.56
C SER A 61 -15.72 -0.69 10.83
N ILE A 62 -16.69 0.18 10.53
CA ILE A 62 -16.65 1.63 10.89
C ILE A 62 -17.17 1.83 12.31
N SER A 63 -16.59 1.11 13.27
CA SER A 63 -16.84 1.37 14.68
C SER A 63 -15.73 2.25 15.23
N LEU A 64 -16.06 3.27 16.03
CA LEU A 64 -15.06 4.04 16.79
C LEU A 64 -14.31 3.16 17.81
N HIS A 65 -14.79 1.95 18.07
CA HIS A 65 -14.09 0.96 18.88
C HIS A 65 -13.04 0.18 18.08
N ASN A 66 -12.95 0.34 16.77
CA ASN A 66 -12.01 -0.44 15.98
C ASN A 66 -10.56 0.07 16.17
N PRO A 67 -9.63 -0.74 16.74
CA PRO A 67 -8.26 -0.31 17.02
C PRO A 67 -7.49 0.07 15.74
N TYR A 68 -7.83 -0.53 14.60
CA TYR A 68 -7.21 -0.20 13.31
C TYR A 68 -7.57 1.20 12.83
N LEU A 69 -8.81 1.65 13.07
CA LEU A 69 -9.30 2.97 12.67
C LEU A 69 -8.66 4.07 13.53
N ILE A 70 -8.55 3.84 14.83
CA ILE A 70 -7.88 4.75 15.78
C ILE A 70 -6.39 4.84 15.46
N ALA A 71 -5.72 3.71 15.24
CA ALA A 71 -4.31 3.69 14.89
C ALA A 71 -4.02 4.39 13.56
N ALA A 72 -4.85 4.16 12.55
CA ALA A 72 -4.67 4.79 11.24
C ALA A 72 -4.89 6.30 11.27
N THR A 73 -5.91 6.77 11.97
CA THR A 73 -6.18 8.22 12.10
C THR A 73 -5.03 8.93 12.81
N LEU A 74 -4.54 8.38 13.92
CA LEU A 74 -3.39 8.94 14.63
C LEU A 74 -2.08 8.83 13.82
N ALA A 75 -1.88 7.74 13.08
CA ALA A 75 -0.74 7.61 12.17
C ALA A 75 -0.78 8.66 11.04
N ILE A 76 -1.94 8.94 10.45
CA ILE A 76 -2.10 9.98 9.42
C ILE A 76 -1.79 11.36 9.99
N VAL A 77 -2.29 11.68 11.18
CA VAL A 77 -2.00 12.95 11.88
C VAL A 77 -0.50 13.08 12.18
N ALA A 78 0.13 12.00 12.65
CA ALA A 78 1.56 11.98 12.92
C ALA A 78 2.40 12.14 11.64
N ALA A 79 2.01 11.47 10.55
CA ALA A 79 2.65 11.61 9.24
C ALA A 79 2.59 13.06 8.72
N ALA A 80 1.42 13.70 8.84
CA ALA A 80 1.22 15.08 8.41
C ALA A 80 2.12 16.07 9.18
N LYS A 81 2.30 15.86 10.49
CA LYS A 81 3.08 16.75 11.35
C LYS A 81 4.58 16.48 11.31
N SER A 82 4.98 15.21 11.25
CA SER A 82 6.37 14.81 11.50
C SER A 82 7.23 14.71 10.23
N LYS A 83 6.64 14.47 9.05
CA LYS A 83 7.35 14.18 7.79
C LYS A 83 8.41 13.06 7.88
N SER A 84 8.49 12.34 9.01
CA SER A 84 9.44 11.27 9.30
C SER A 84 8.72 9.93 9.34
N ILE A 85 9.14 9.01 8.47
CA ILE A 85 8.58 7.66 8.35
C ILE A 85 8.70 6.91 9.69
N TYR A 86 9.82 7.06 10.39
CA TYR A 86 10.08 6.37 11.65
C TYR A 86 9.10 6.80 12.75
N LEU A 87 8.84 8.11 12.89
CA LEU A 87 7.92 8.62 13.90
C LEU A 87 6.48 8.19 13.61
N THR A 88 6.05 8.24 12.36
CA THR A 88 4.73 7.73 11.94
C THR A 88 4.57 6.25 12.28
N MET A 89 5.59 5.44 12.00
CA MET A 89 5.58 4.00 12.29
C MET A 89 5.48 3.73 13.79
N PHE A 90 6.30 4.41 14.60
CA PHE A 90 6.27 4.25 16.06
C PHE A 90 4.93 4.68 16.65
N VAL A 91 4.40 5.84 16.25
CA VAL A 91 3.09 6.32 16.74
C VAL A 91 1.98 5.36 16.35
N GLY A 92 1.93 4.94 15.08
CA GLY A 92 0.93 3.97 14.61
C GLY A 92 0.98 2.65 15.38
N LEU A 93 2.18 2.12 15.63
CA LEU A 93 2.37 0.89 16.39
C LEU A 93 1.90 1.04 17.84
N ILE A 94 2.35 2.09 18.53
CA ILE A 94 2.01 2.34 19.94
C ILE A 94 0.50 2.53 20.08
N THR A 95 -0.11 3.35 19.22
CA THR A 95 -1.57 3.56 19.24
C THR A 95 -2.34 2.28 18.96
N PHE A 96 -1.89 1.46 18.01
CA PHE A 96 -2.54 0.18 17.72
C PHE A 96 -2.49 -0.77 18.91
N VAL A 97 -1.31 -0.93 19.53
CA VAL A 97 -1.14 -1.80 20.70
C VAL A 97 -1.99 -1.32 21.87
N LEU A 98 -1.97 -0.01 22.16
CA LEU A 98 -2.78 0.58 23.24
C LEU A 98 -4.27 0.41 23.00
N SER A 99 -4.75 0.75 21.80
CA SER A 99 -6.17 0.62 21.46
C SER A 99 -6.63 -0.83 21.48
N ARG A 100 -5.82 -1.76 20.96
CA ARG A 100 -6.12 -3.20 21.03
C ARG A 100 -6.16 -3.69 22.47
N TYR A 101 -5.21 -3.28 23.31
CA TYR A 101 -5.14 -3.71 24.71
C TYR A 101 -6.36 -3.21 25.50
N ILE A 102 -6.73 -1.93 25.35
CA ILE A 102 -7.89 -1.33 26.02
C ILE A 102 -9.21 -1.99 25.59
N LEU A 103 -9.35 -2.35 24.31
CA LEU A 103 -10.59 -2.95 23.80
C LEU A 103 -10.74 -4.45 24.07
N THR A 104 -9.64 -5.15 24.34
CA THR A 104 -9.63 -6.60 24.59
C THR A 104 -9.85 -6.90 26.08
N LEU A 105 -9.80 -5.87 26.94
CA LEU A 105 -9.98 -5.95 28.40
C LEU A 105 -11.45 -5.72 28.77
#